data_AF-A0A627JVA3-F1
#
_entry.id   AF-A0A627JVA3-F1
#
_cell.length_a   1.000
_cell.length_b   1.000
_cell.length_c   1.000
_cell.angle_alpha   90.00
_cell.angle_beta   90.00
_cell.angle_gamma   90.00
#
_symmetry.space_group_name_H-M   'P 1'
#
loop_
_entity.id
_entity.type
_entity.pdbx_description
1 polymer ?
#
loop_
_entity_poly.entity_id
_entity_poly.type
_entity_poly.pdbx_seq_one_letter_code
_entity_poly.pdbx_strand_id
1 'polypeptide(L)' 'MTFTDWPWRHWRQVRSQAPALRLNDEVLSWRALCERIDALAGGFAAQGVREGDG' A
#
# COMPACT_ATOMS: atom_id res chain seq x y z
N MET A 1 12.52 -5.78 -13.67
CA MET A 1 12.34 -4.50 -12.96
C MET A 1 12.78 -4.71 -11.53
N THR A 2 13.65 -3.85 -11.01
CA THR A 2 14.11 -3.89 -9.62
C THR A 2 13.46 -2.72 -8.88
N PHE A 3 12.79 -2.98 -7.77
CA PHE A 3 12.20 -1.93 -6.94
C PHE A 3 13.19 -1.56 -5.83
N THR A 4 13.37 -0.26 -5.60
CA THR A 4 14.23 0.28 -4.53
C THR A 4 13.47 0.51 -3.22
N ASP A 5 12.15 0.34 -3.24
CA ASP A 5 11.21 0.48 -2.12
C ASP A 5 10.04 -0.49 -2.37
N TRP A 6 9.04 -0.49 -1.50
CA TRP A 6 7.80 -1.24 -1.67
C TRP A 6 7.16 -0.95 -3.04
N PRO A 7 6.76 -1.98 -3.82
CA PRO A 7 6.26 -1.78 -5.18
C PRO A 7 5.09 -0.80 -5.29
N TRP A 8 4.17 -0.80 -4.32
CA TRP A 8 3.05 0.15 -4.30
C TRP A 8 3.48 1.60 -4.06
N ARG A 9 4.55 1.84 -3.28
CA ARG A 9 5.13 3.18 -3.08
C ARG A 9 5.84 3.68 -4.33
N HIS A 10 6.55 2.80 -5.04
CA HIS A 10 7.12 3.13 -6.34
C HIS A 10 6.03 3.60 -7.32
N TRP A 11 4.95 2.83 -7.46
CA TRP A 11 3.86 3.21 -8.37
C TRP A 11 3.08 4.44 -7.92
N ARG A 12 2.99 4.72 -6.62
CA ARG A 12 2.47 6.00 -6.11
C ARG A 12 3.29 7.18 -6.62
N GLN A 13 4.61 7.07 -6.70
CA GLN A 13 5.47 8.14 -7.22
C GLN A 13 5.34 8.29 -8.74
N VAL A 14 5.29 7.18 -9.48
CA VAL A 14 5.22 7.20 -10.96
C VAL A 14 3.83 7.60 -11.48
N ARG A 15 2.76 7.14 -10.85
CA ARG A 15 1.37 7.30 -11.33
C ARG A 15 0.34 7.29 -10.21
N SER A 16 0.46 8.26 -9.30
CA SER A 16 -0.37 8.38 -8.09
C SER A 16 -1.88 8.24 -8.31
N GLN A 17 -2.43 8.82 -9.38
CA GLN A 17 -3.86 8.85 -9.68
C GLN A 17 -4.35 7.68 -10.55
N ALA A 18 -3.44 6.89 -11.12
CA ALA A 18 -3.83 5.76 -11.96
C ALA A 18 -4.48 4.65 -11.10
N PRO A 19 -5.46 3.91 -11.64
CA PRO A 19 -6.09 2.80 -10.94
C PRO A 19 -5.04 1.72 -10.62
N ALA A 20 -4.98 1.32 -9.36
CA ALA A 20 -4.04 0.33 -8.83
C ALA A 20 -4.71 -1.00 -8.52
N LEU A 21 -5.87 -0.94 -7.87
CA LEU A 21 -6.60 -2.11 -7.41
C LEU A 21 -8.10 -1.83 -7.43
N ARG A 22 -8.89 -2.80 -7.90
CA ARG A 22 -10.34 -2.78 -7.76
C ARG A 22 -10.74 -3.71 -6.62
N LEU A 23 -11.34 -3.15 -5.57
CA LEU A 23 -11.91 -3.88 -4.45
C LEU A 23 -13.43 -3.85 -4.58
N ASN A 24 -14.01 -4.95 -5.07
CA ASN A 24 -15.43 -5.03 -5.42
C ASN A 24 -15.82 -3.92 -6.41
N ASP A 25 -16.58 -2.93 -5.96
CA ASP A 25 -17.03 -1.79 -6.78
C ASP A 25 -16.18 -0.53 -6.59
N GLU A 26 -15.21 -0.54 -5.67
CA GLU A 26 -14.31 0.58 -5.43
C GLU A 26 -13.02 0.41 -6.24
N VAL A 27 -12.66 1.42 -7.02
CA VAL A 27 -11.36 1.49 -7.71
C VAL A 27 -10.43 2.40 -6.92
N LEU A 28 -9.39 1.81 -6.34
CA LEU A 28 -8.36 2.53 -5.62
C LEU A 28 -7.25 2.98 -6.57
N SER A 29 -6.88 4.25 -6.47
CA SER A 29 -5.65 4.77 -7.09
C SER A 29 -4.41 4.30 -6.33
N TRP A 30 -3.22 4.38 -6.93
CA TRP A 30 -1.97 4.04 -6.24
C TRP A 30 -1.76 4.86 -4.96
N ARG A 31 -2.20 6.12 -4.96
CA ARG A 31 -2.21 6.95 -3.77
C ARG A 31 -3.15 6.41 -2.69
N ALA A 32 -4.41 6.15 -3.03
CA ALA A 32 -5.41 5.67 -2.08
C ALA A 32 -5.03 4.29 -1.51
N LEU A 33 -4.45 3.42 -2.34
CA LEU A 33 -3.91 2.13 -1.92
C LEU A 33 -2.82 2.30 -0.85
N CYS A 34 -1.85 3.20 -1.07
CA CYS A 34 -0.79 3.43 -0.10
C CYS A 34 -1.33 3.99 1.23
N GLU A 35 -2.24 4.96 1.18
CA GLU A 35 -2.86 5.54 2.40
C GLU A 35 -3.59 4.46 3.22
N ARG A 36 -4.30 3.55 2.55
CA ARG A 36 -4.99 2.43 3.22
C ARG A 36 -4.02 1.40 3.79
N ILE A 37 -2.93 1.08 3.08
CA ILE A 37 -1.87 0.20 3.58
C ILE A 37 -1.20 0.80 4.82
N ASP A 38 -0.83 2.09 4.78
CA ASP A 38 -0.16 2.76 5.90
C ASP A 38 -1.07 2.75 7.16
N ALA A 39 -2.39 2.96 7.00
CA ALA A 39 -3.35 2.87 8.10
C ALA A 39 -3.44 1.45 8.71
N LEU A 40 -3.51 0.42 7.87
CA LEU A 40 -3.55 -0.98 8.32
C LEU A 40 -2.23 -1.39 9.00
N ALA A 41 -1.09 -1.05 8.40
CA ALA A 41 0.23 -1.32 8.95
C ALA A 41 0.42 -0.64 10.31
N GLY A 42 -0.03 0.60 10.47
CA GLY A 42 -0.05 1.28 11.77
C GLY A 42 -0.91 0.55 12.81
N GLY A 43 -2.08 0.04 12.40
CA GLY A 43 -2.94 -0.78 13.26
C GLY A 43 -2.31 -2.12 13.66
N PHE A 44 -1.59 -2.78 12.76
CA PHE A 44 -0.87 -4.03 13.07
C PHE A 44 0.32 -3.78 14.01
N ALA A 45 1.10 -2.73 13.75
CA ALA A 45 2.19 -2.33 14.64
C ALA A 45 1.67 -2.00 16.06
N ALA A 46 0.53 -1.33 16.17
CA ALA A 46 -0.13 -1.04 17.46
C ALA A 46 -0.62 -2.30 18.19
N GLN A 47 -0.95 -3.37 17.45
CA GLN A 47 -1.30 -4.69 18.01
C GLN A 47 -0.06 -5.53 18.37
N GLY A 48 1.14 -5.00 18.14
CA GLY A 48 2.40 -5.67 18.47
C GLY A 48 2.96 -6.56 17.37
N VAL A 49 2.40 -6.52 16.16
CA VAL A 49 2.94 -7.25 15.00
C VAL A 49 4.28 -6.64 14.60
N ARG A 50 5.29 -7.50 14.43
CA ARG A 50 6.66 -7.15 14.08
C ARG A 50 7.12 -7.90 12.84
N GLU A 51 8.23 -7.42 12.30
CA GLU A 51 8.96 -8.16 11.28
C GLU A 51 9.35 -9.54 11.84
N GLY A 52 9.04 -10.62 11.10
CA GLY A 52 9.33 -12.00 11.49
C GLY A 52 8.22 -12.73 12.23
N ASP A 53 7.06 -12.09 12.50
CA ASP A 53 5.90 -12.75 13.11
C ASP A 53 5.11 -13.67 12.13
N GLY A 54 5.70 -14.02 10.97
CA GLY A 54 5.07 -14.76 9.87
C GLY A 54 5.89 -15.95 9.40
#